data_AF-A0AAW9WPW5-F1
#
_entry.id   AF-A0AAW9WPW5-F1
#
_cell.length_a   1.000
_cell.length_b   1.000
_cell.length_c   1.000
_cell.angle_alpha   90.00
_cell.angle_beta   90.00
_cell.angle_gamma   90.00
#
_symmetry.space_group_name_H-M   'P 1'
#
loop_
_entity.id
_entity.type
_entity.pdbx_description
1 polymer ?
#
loop_
_entity_poly.entity_id
_entity_poly.type
_entity_poly.pdbx_seq_one_letter_code
_entity_poly.pdbx_strand_id
1 'polypeptide(L)'
;MDRYMKAPITKEDAASLQAGDYVYLTGIIYTARDAAHKRMQETLDQGQELPFEISGNMIYYMGPSPAREGRPIGSAGPTTASRMDRYTPTLLDMGLGGMIGKGKRSKAVVDAIVRNGSVYFAAVGGAGALLSKCILSSEVVAYDDLGTEAIRRLEIKDFPVIVVIDGKGNNLYETAIQEYRREP
;
A
#
# COMPACT_ATOMS: atom_id res chain seq x y z
N MET A 1 -6.38 11.43 15.67
CA MET A 1 -7.06 12.57 15.01
C MET A 1 -7.28 12.17 13.57
N ASP A 2 -8.47 12.40 13.02
CA ASP A 2 -8.77 11.98 11.64
C ASP A 2 -8.10 12.94 10.65
N ARG A 3 -7.37 12.39 9.68
CA ARG A 3 -6.65 13.16 8.66
C ARG A 3 -7.18 12.83 7.28
N TYR A 4 -7.34 13.85 6.44
CA TYR A 4 -7.77 13.69 5.06
C TYR A 4 -6.64 14.11 4.13
N MET A 5 -6.24 13.25 3.22
CA MET A 5 -5.07 13.47 2.37
C MET A 5 -5.35 13.07 0.93
N LYS A 6 -4.65 13.74 -0.01
CA LYS A 6 -4.70 13.39 -1.42
C LYS A 6 -3.66 12.31 -1.73
N ALA A 7 -4.05 11.32 -2.54
CA ALA A 7 -3.16 10.30 -3.06
C ALA A 7 -2.80 10.62 -4.53
N PRO A 8 -1.53 10.52 -4.95
CA PRO A 8 -0.35 10.20 -4.12
C PRO A 8 -0.04 11.29 -3.08
N ILE A 9 0.49 10.87 -1.92
CA ILE A 9 0.92 11.79 -0.86
C ILE A 9 2.27 12.41 -1.21
N THR A 10 2.51 13.67 -0.81
CA THR A 10 3.82 14.30 -0.97
C THR A 10 4.81 13.82 0.09
N LYS A 11 6.11 14.14 -0.09
CA LYS A 11 7.12 13.87 0.94
C LYS A 11 6.85 14.67 2.22
N GLU A 12 6.32 15.88 2.09
CA GLU A 12 5.93 16.74 3.20
C GLU A 12 4.75 16.13 3.97
N ASP A 13 3.74 15.61 3.24
CA ASP A 13 2.61 14.90 3.84
C ASP A 13 3.11 13.68 4.62
N ALA A 14 3.95 12.85 3.98
CA ALA A 14 4.56 11.67 4.59
C ALA A 14 5.36 12.00 5.85
N ALA A 15 6.16 13.06 5.84
CA ALA A 15 6.94 13.51 6.99
C ALA A 15 6.07 14.03 8.16
N SER A 16 4.85 14.49 7.87
CA SER A 16 3.89 14.98 8.86
C SER A 16 3.09 13.87 9.54
N LEU A 17 3.09 12.66 8.98
CA LEU A 17 2.36 11.51 9.50
C LEU A 17 3.10 10.84 10.66
N GLN A 18 2.35 10.31 11.61
CA GLN A 18 2.86 9.56 12.75
C GLN A 18 2.20 8.19 12.83
N ALA A 19 2.94 7.18 13.28
CA ALA A 19 2.37 5.86 13.57
C ALA A 19 1.17 5.98 14.52
N GLY A 20 0.02 5.39 14.14
CA GLY A 20 -1.25 5.51 14.84
C GLY A 20 -2.23 6.53 14.25
N ASP A 21 -1.80 7.39 13.32
CA ASP A 21 -2.72 8.31 12.63
C ASP A 21 -3.78 7.56 11.81
N TYR A 22 -5.03 8.00 11.92
CA TYR A 22 -6.14 7.57 11.07
C TYR A 22 -6.23 8.51 9.87
N VAL A 23 -6.15 7.94 8.66
CA VAL A 23 -6.05 8.70 7.41
C VAL A 23 -7.11 8.24 6.42
N TYR A 24 -7.76 9.19 5.78
CA TYR A 24 -8.70 9.00 4.67
C TYR A 24 -8.06 9.51 3.38
N LEU A 25 -7.75 8.58 2.48
CA LEU A 25 -7.08 8.87 1.22
C LEU A 25 -8.10 9.09 0.10
N THR A 26 -7.90 10.15 -0.69
CA THR A 26 -8.67 10.44 -1.90
C THR A 26 -7.74 10.73 -3.07
N GLY A 27 -7.91 10.07 -4.21
CA GLY A 27 -7.06 10.26 -5.39
C GLY A 27 -6.69 8.94 -6.04
N ILE A 28 -5.47 8.85 -6.58
CA ILE A 28 -5.01 7.70 -7.37
C ILE A 28 -4.04 6.84 -6.58
N ILE A 29 -4.28 5.53 -6.61
CA ILE A 29 -3.36 4.50 -6.09
C ILE A 29 -3.28 3.35 -7.08
N TYR A 30 -2.22 2.54 -6.98
CA TYR A 30 -2.03 1.37 -7.83
C TYR A 30 -2.16 0.09 -7.03
N THR A 31 -2.59 -0.99 -7.67
CA THR A 31 -2.62 -2.32 -7.06
C THR A 31 -1.47 -3.14 -7.58
N ALA A 32 -0.78 -3.85 -6.70
CA ALA A 32 0.16 -4.89 -7.10
C ALA A 32 0.32 -5.86 -5.93
N ARG A 33 0.50 -7.15 -6.22
CA ARG A 33 0.80 -8.16 -5.20
C ARG A 33 1.80 -9.19 -5.74
N ASP A 34 1.79 -10.40 -5.21
CA ASP A 34 2.83 -11.42 -5.34
C ASP A 34 3.40 -11.57 -6.77
N ALA A 35 2.57 -11.91 -7.76
CA ALA A 35 3.01 -12.14 -9.14
C ALA A 35 3.48 -10.86 -9.85
N ALA A 36 2.77 -9.74 -9.63
CA ALA A 36 3.17 -8.45 -10.18
C ALA A 36 4.52 -7.99 -9.63
N HIS A 37 4.77 -8.12 -8.32
CA HIS A 37 6.06 -7.73 -7.72
C HIS A 37 7.20 -8.60 -8.22
N LYS A 38 6.96 -9.91 -8.37
CA LYS A 38 7.94 -10.82 -8.96
C LYS A 38 8.31 -10.37 -10.38
N ARG A 39 7.32 -10.12 -11.23
CA ARG A 39 7.53 -9.68 -12.62
C ARG A 39 8.21 -8.32 -12.71
N MET A 40 7.82 -7.36 -11.88
CA MET A 40 8.50 -6.07 -11.78
C MET A 40 9.98 -6.24 -11.42
N GLN A 41 10.29 -7.10 -10.45
CA GLN A 41 11.69 -7.39 -10.09
C GLN A 41 12.45 -8.02 -11.25
N GLU A 42 11.87 -8.99 -11.96
CA GLU A 42 12.50 -9.61 -13.13
C GLU A 42 12.77 -8.60 -14.26
N THR A 43 11.87 -7.63 -14.47
CA THR A 43 12.07 -6.51 -15.42
C THR A 43 13.24 -5.63 -14.98
N LEU A 44 13.32 -5.27 -13.70
CA LEU A 44 14.42 -4.46 -13.16
C LEU A 44 15.77 -5.19 -13.22
N ASP A 45 15.79 -6.50 -12.94
CA ASP A 45 16.99 -7.33 -13.01
C ASP A 45 17.56 -7.39 -14.45
N GLN A 46 16.71 -7.18 -15.46
CA GLN A 46 17.08 -7.06 -16.86
C GLN A 46 17.49 -5.63 -17.27
N GLY A 47 17.48 -4.68 -16.34
CA GLY A 47 17.77 -3.27 -16.61
C GLY A 47 16.69 -2.55 -17.43
N GLN A 48 15.47 -3.09 -17.44
CA GLN A 48 14.33 -2.51 -18.16
C GLN A 48 13.47 -1.63 -17.26
N GLU A 49 12.70 -0.72 -17.88
CA GLU A 49 11.76 0.15 -17.19
C GLU A 49 10.47 -0.57 -16.81
N LEU A 50 9.87 -0.17 -15.69
CA LEU A 50 8.58 -0.70 -15.24
C LEU A 50 7.42 -0.15 -16.07
N PRO A 51 6.29 -0.88 -16.18
CA PRO A 51 5.18 -0.49 -17.03
C PRO A 51 4.33 0.68 -16.48
N PHE A 52 4.70 1.24 -15.33
CA PHE A 52 4.10 2.43 -14.75
C PHE A 52 5.10 3.16 -13.85
N GLU A 53 4.85 4.45 -13.62
CA GLU A 53 5.69 5.29 -12.77
C GLU A 53 5.57 4.89 -11.29
N ILE A 54 6.70 4.59 -10.64
CA ILE A 54 6.75 4.26 -9.21
C ILE A 54 6.88 5.52 -8.36
N SER A 55 7.63 6.52 -8.84
CA SER A 55 8.01 7.67 -8.05
C SER A 55 6.79 8.47 -7.60
N GLY A 56 6.70 8.72 -6.28
CA GLY A 56 5.59 9.41 -5.63
C GLY A 56 4.31 8.58 -5.49
N ASN A 57 4.12 7.54 -6.29
CA ASN A 57 2.89 6.74 -6.27
C ASN A 57 2.78 5.84 -5.03
N MET A 58 1.59 5.28 -4.85
CA MET A 58 1.29 4.38 -3.74
C MET A 58 0.80 3.03 -4.25
N ILE A 59 1.24 1.94 -3.61
CA ILE A 59 0.83 0.57 -3.97
C ILE A 59 -0.04 -0.04 -2.87
N TYR A 60 -1.26 -0.43 -3.23
CA TYR A 60 -2.17 -1.22 -2.43
C TYR A 60 -2.03 -2.71 -2.74
N TYR A 61 -1.60 -3.47 -1.75
CA TYR A 61 -1.47 -4.92 -1.84
C TYR A 61 -2.84 -5.59 -1.75
N MET A 62 -3.45 -5.81 -2.91
CA MET A 62 -4.80 -6.33 -3.02
C MET A 62 -4.98 -7.04 -4.38
N GLY A 63 -5.81 -8.08 -4.40
CA GLY A 63 -6.36 -8.65 -5.62
C GLY A 63 -7.88 -8.71 -5.45
N PRO A 64 -8.67 -8.12 -6.36
CA PRO A 64 -10.11 -7.99 -6.14
C PRO A 64 -10.84 -9.30 -6.42
N SER A 65 -11.98 -9.51 -5.75
CA SER A 65 -12.95 -10.50 -6.23
C SER A 65 -13.54 -10.05 -7.58
N PRO A 66 -14.20 -10.95 -8.34
CA PRO A 66 -14.97 -10.55 -9.51
C PRO A 66 -15.95 -9.42 -9.18
N ALA A 67 -16.03 -8.43 -10.07
CA ALA A 67 -17.00 -7.35 -9.95
C ALA A 67 -18.41 -7.86 -10.24
N ARG A 68 -19.40 -7.33 -9.51
CA ARG A 68 -20.82 -7.53 -9.85
C ARG A 68 -21.20 -6.51 -10.93
N GLU A 69 -22.28 -6.79 -11.65
CA GLU A 69 -22.83 -5.86 -12.64
C GLU A 69 -23.02 -4.45 -12.06
N GLY A 70 -22.59 -3.43 -12.80
CA GLY A 70 -22.66 -2.03 -12.39
C GLY A 70 -21.67 -1.60 -11.30
N ARG A 71 -20.73 -2.46 -10.87
CA ARG A 71 -19.66 -2.12 -9.91
C ARG A 71 -18.31 -1.98 -10.61
N PRO A 72 -17.48 -0.98 -10.25
CA PRO A 72 -16.14 -0.83 -10.83
C PRO A 72 -15.19 -1.97 -10.42
N ILE A 73 -15.41 -2.56 -9.24
CA ILE A 73 -14.55 -3.60 -8.66
C ILE A 73 -15.35 -4.49 -7.71
N GLY A 74 -14.91 -5.73 -7.51
CA GLY A 74 -15.42 -6.59 -6.45
C GLY A 74 -14.88 -6.21 -5.06
N SER A 75 -14.97 -7.14 -4.10
CA SER A 75 -14.39 -6.93 -2.77
C SER A 75 -12.88 -6.71 -2.89
N ALA A 76 -12.38 -5.64 -2.27
CA ALA A 76 -11.01 -5.15 -2.44
C ALA A 76 -10.29 -5.06 -1.08
N GLY A 77 -10.18 -6.20 -0.39
CA GLY A 77 -9.50 -6.29 0.91
C GLY A 77 -7.97 -6.40 0.79
N PRO A 78 -7.22 -5.98 1.82
CA PRO A 78 -5.75 -6.06 1.81
C PRO A 78 -5.27 -7.50 1.89
N THR A 79 -4.11 -7.75 1.31
CA THR A 79 -3.34 -8.97 1.51
C THR A 79 -2.12 -8.74 2.40
N THR A 80 -1.54 -9.83 2.90
CA THR A 80 -0.41 -9.77 3.84
C THR A 80 0.82 -9.13 3.20
N ALA A 81 1.25 -8.00 3.76
CA ALA A 81 2.31 -7.15 3.21
C ALA A 81 3.69 -7.81 3.22
N SER A 82 3.98 -8.67 4.20
CA SER A 82 5.28 -9.32 4.34
C SER A 82 5.68 -10.18 3.13
N ARG A 83 4.71 -10.63 2.31
CA ARG A 83 5.01 -11.41 1.09
C ARG A 83 5.70 -10.58 0.00
N MET A 84 5.60 -9.26 0.07
CA MET A 84 6.26 -8.33 -0.85
C MET A 84 7.57 -7.76 -0.30
N ASP A 85 7.98 -8.13 0.92
CA ASP A 85 9.14 -7.53 1.59
C ASP A 85 10.46 -7.72 0.85
N ARG A 86 10.63 -8.83 0.14
CA ARG A 86 11.83 -9.06 -0.67
C ARG A 86 11.98 -8.11 -1.86
N TYR A 87 10.89 -7.51 -2.32
CA TYR A 87 10.86 -6.62 -3.50
C TYR A 87 10.70 -5.14 -3.10
N THR A 88 10.07 -4.89 -1.95
CA THR A 88 9.67 -3.54 -1.53
C THR A 88 10.84 -2.55 -1.38
N PRO A 89 12.02 -2.93 -0.81
CA PRO A 89 13.14 -2.00 -0.69
C PRO A 89 13.58 -1.40 -2.03
N THR A 90 13.63 -2.20 -3.10
CA THR A 90 13.95 -1.72 -4.45
C THR A 90 12.95 -0.68 -4.93
N LEU A 91 11.65 -0.94 -4.76
CA LEU A 91 10.60 0.00 -5.18
C LEU A 91 10.62 1.30 -4.35
N LEU A 92 10.92 1.21 -3.05
CA LEU A 92 11.12 2.37 -2.19
C LEU A 92 12.28 3.23 -2.67
N ASP A 93 13.40 2.61 -3.05
CA ASP A 93 14.57 3.32 -3.57
C ASP A 93 14.32 3.95 -4.95
N MET A 94 13.34 3.44 -5.70
CA MET A 94 12.81 4.06 -6.92
C MET A 94 11.82 5.22 -6.64
N GLY A 95 11.55 5.53 -5.38
CA GLY A 95 10.71 6.66 -4.98
C GLY A 95 9.26 6.30 -4.65
N LEU A 96 8.92 5.04 -4.38
CA LEU A 96 7.58 4.65 -3.94
C LEU A 96 7.18 5.42 -2.66
N GLY A 97 6.13 6.24 -2.75
CA GLY A 97 5.73 7.15 -1.68
C GLY A 97 5.01 6.46 -0.52
N GLY A 98 4.29 5.36 -0.80
CA GLY A 98 3.67 4.59 0.27
C GLY A 98 3.13 3.24 -0.15
N MET A 99 2.83 2.41 0.85
CA MET A 99 2.24 1.09 0.64
C MET A 99 1.04 0.90 1.54
N ILE A 100 0.01 0.23 1.04
CA ILE A 100 -1.19 -0.13 1.79
C ILE A 100 -1.30 -1.65 1.83
N GLY A 101 -1.49 -2.24 3.02
CA GLY A 101 -1.60 -3.70 3.16
C GLY A 101 -2.15 -4.12 4.51
N LYS A 102 -1.78 -5.32 4.97
CA LYS A 102 -2.01 -5.78 6.35
C LYS A 102 -0.82 -6.56 6.90
N GLY A 103 -0.66 -6.54 8.21
CA GLY A 103 0.35 -7.32 8.91
C GLY A 103 1.73 -6.65 8.96
N LYS A 104 2.64 -7.27 9.71
CA LYS A 104 3.98 -6.77 9.99
C LYS A 104 4.85 -6.70 8.74
N ARG A 105 5.88 -5.84 8.80
CA ARG A 105 6.94 -5.72 7.79
C ARG A 105 8.28 -6.11 8.42
N SER A 106 9.21 -6.56 7.59
CA SER A 106 10.59 -6.84 7.98
C SER A 106 11.37 -5.56 8.27
N LYS A 107 12.46 -5.71 9.03
CA LYS A 107 13.41 -4.62 9.30
C LYS A 107 13.96 -3.98 8.02
N ALA A 108 14.25 -4.78 6.99
CA ALA A 108 14.76 -4.27 5.72
C ALA A 108 13.79 -3.27 5.06
N VAL A 109 12.47 -3.50 5.18
CA VAL A 109 11.46 -2.58 4.70
C VAL A 109 11.34 -1.34 5.60
N VAL A 110 11.40 -1.52 6.92
CA VAL A 110 11.36 -0.38 7.86
C VAL A 110 12.54 0.57 7.60
N ASP A 111 13.75 0.02 7.45
CA ASP A 111 14.96 0.79 7.15
C ASP A 111 14.83 1.49 5.77
N ALA A 112 14.22 0.83 4.79
CA ALA A 112 13.94 1.41 3.47
C ALA A 112 12.87 2.51 3.50
N ILE A 113 11.87 2.39 4.37
CA ILE A 113 10.86 3.44 4.60
C ILE A 113 11.54 4.71 5.14
N VAL A 114 12.41 4.56 6.15
CA VAL A 114 13.11 5.70 6.77
C VAL A 114 14.01 6.40 5.78
N ARG A 115 14.84 5.67 5.03
CA ARG A 115 15.80 6.29 4.09
C ARG A 115 15.12 7.01 2.92
N ASN A 116 13.91 6.62 2.55
CA ASN A 116 13.16 7.20 1.43
C ASN A 116 12.08 8.21 1.85
N GLY A 117 11.75 8.27 3.15
CA GLY A 117 10.68 9.12 3.67
C GLY A 117 9.28 8.66 3.26
N SER A 118 9.09 7.35 3.10
CA SER A 118 7.82 6.75 2.68
C SER A 118 6.94 6.40 3.90
N VAL A 119 5.74 5.86 3.66
CA VAL A 119 4.82 5.45 4.73
C VAL A 119 4.18 4.10 4.45
N TYR A 120 4.04 3.26 5.48
CA TYR A 120 3.24 2.04 5.41
C TYR A 120 1.92 2.20 6.16
N PHE A 121 0.84 1.95 5.44
CA PHE A 121 -0.52 2.01 5.90
C PHE A 121 -1.13 0.60 6.04
N ALA A 122 -1.89 0.38 7.11
CA ALA A 122 -2.79 -0.75 7.20
C ALA A 122 -4.19 -0.38 6.71
N ALA A 123 -4.71 -1.17 5.79
CA ALA A 123 -6.16 -1.24 5.55
C ALA A 123 -6.77 -2.32 6.45
N VAL A 124 -8.05 -2.17 6.80
CA VAL A 124 -8.74 -3.10 7.70
C VAL A 124 -9.00 -4.44 7.00
N GLY A 125 -8.32 -5.50 7.48
CA GLY A 125 -8.54 -6.86 7.00
C GLY A 125 -9.98 -7.34 7.27
N GLY A 126 -10.57 -8.06 6.31
CA GLY A 126 -11.95 -8.56 6.41
C GLY A 126 -13.03 -7.57 5.99
N ALA A 127 -12.70 -6.28 5.83
CA ALA A 127 -13.63 -5.23 5.41
C ALA A 127 -13.67 -5.01 3.88
N GLY A 128 -13.30 -6.01 3.07
CA GLY A 128 -13.09 -5.85 1.62
C GLY A 128 -14.30 -5.33 0.84
N ALA A 129 -15.53 -5.71 1.24
CA ALA A 129 -16.77 -5.24 0.62
C ALA A 129 -17.12 -3.79 1.02
N LEU A 130 -16.61 -3.29 2.15
CA LEU A 130 -16.74 -1.90 2.56
C LEU A 130 -15.69 -1.05 1.86
N LEU A 131 -14.43 -1.50 1.85
CA LEU A 131 -13.33 -0.82 1.16
C LEU A 131 -13.60 -0.66 -0.35
N SER A 132 -14.26 -1.64 -0.98
CA SER A 132 -14.65 -1.52 -2.39
C SER A 132 -15.68 -0.43 -2.67
N LYS A 133 -16.40 0.08 -1.66
CA LYS A 133 -17.31 1.23 -1.83
C LYS A 133 -16.56 2.56 -1.93
N CYS A 134 -15.33 2.62 -1.44
CA CYS A 134 -14.44 3.77 -1.55
C CYS A 134 -13.72 3.83 -2.91
N ILE A 135 -13.87 2.81 -3.77
CA ILE A 135 -13.23 2.74 -5.09
C ILE A 135 -14.23 3.21 -6.15
N LEU A 136 -13.91 4.32 -6.81
CA LEU A 136 -14.74 4.96 -7.83
C LEU A 136 -14.51 4.35 -9.22
N SER A 137 -13.26 4.01 -9.55
CA SER A 137 -12.89 3.38 -10.82
C SER A 137 -11.71 2.41 -10.64
N SER A 138 -11.61 1.42 -11.53
CA SER A 138 -10.56 0.40 -11.53
C SER A 138 -10.20 0.03 -12.97
N GLU A 139 -8.99 0.37 -13.40
CA GLU A 139 -8.47 0.14 -14.74
C GLU A 139 -7.23 -0.76 -14.68
N VAL A 140 -7.14 -1.80 -15.53
CA VAL A 140 -5.92 -2.59 -15.67
C VAL A 140 -4.91 -1.81 -16.50
N VAL A 141 -3.74 -1.53 -15.95
CA VAL A 141 -2.69 -0.75 -16.63
C VAL A 141 -1.49 -1.58 -17.05
N ALA A 142 -1.27 -2.74 -16.42
CA ALA A 142 -0.22 -3.68 -16.82
C ALA A 142 -0.51 -5.10 -16.35
N TYR A 143 0.10 -6.05 -17.05
CA TYR A 143 0.10 -7.49 -16.70
C TYR A 143 -1.32 -8.08 -16.59
N ASP A 144 -2.18 -7.79 -17.55
CA ASP A 144 -3.58 -8.29 -17.57
C ASP A 144 -3.67 -9.82 -17.53
N ASP A 145 -2.65 -10.50 -18.08
CA ASP A 145 -2.50 -11.95 -18.02
C ASP A 145 -2.40 -12.52 -16.59
N LEU A 146 -2.09 -11.69 -15.59
CA LEU A 146 -2.07 -12.05 -14.17
C LEU A 146 -3.46 -12.01 -13.50
N GLY A 147 -4.51 -11.60 -14.21
CA GLY A 147 -5.89 -11.60 -13.74
C GLY A 147 -6.10 -10.76 -12.47
N THR A 148 -6.36 -11.42 -11.34
CA THR A 148 -6.57 -10.72 -10.05
C THR A 148 -5.29 -10.09 -9.49
N GLU A 149 -4.12 -10.48 -10.00
CA GLU A 149 -2.81 -9.92 -9.62
C GLU A 149 -2.27 -8.90 -10.62
N ALA A 150 -3.04 -8.57 -11.65
CA ALA A 150 -2.71 -7.50 -12.60
C ALA A 150 -2.53 -6.15 -11.89
N ILE A 151 -1.74 -5.26 -12.49
CA ILE A 151 -1.57 -3.91 -11.96
C ILE A 151 -2.78 -3.08 -12.37
N ARG A 152 -3.47 -2.52 -11.39
CA ARG A 152 -4.65 -1.69 -11.61
C ARG A 152 -4.42 -0.29 -11.09
N ARG A 153 -4.85 0.71 -11.85
CA ARG A 153 -5.02 2.08 -11.39
C ARG A 153 -6.40 2.20 -10.76
N LEU A 154 -6.44 2.61 -9.49
CA LEU A 154 -7.68 2.85 -8.77
C LEU A 154 -7.84 4.34 -8.51
N GLU A 155 -9.05 4.83 -8.72
CA GLU A 155 -9.49 6.11 -8.16
C GLU A 155 -10.27 5.82 -6.87
N ILE A 156 -9.80 6.40 -5.76
CA ILE A 156 -10.37 6.20 -4.44
C ILE A 156 -10.90 7.51 -3.85
N LYS A 157 -11.92 7.39 -3.02
CA LYS A 157 -12.48 8.49 -2.22
C LYS A 157 -12.69 8.05 -0.78
N ASP A 158 -12.16 8.85 0.13
CA ASP A 158 -12.26 8.66 1.58
C ASP A 158 -11.89 7.23 2.01
N PHE A 159 -10.84 6.67 1.40
CA PHE A 159 -10.39 5.31 1.65
C PHE A 159 -9.68 5.23 3.01
N PRO A 160 -10.22 4.49 3.98
CA PRO A 160 -9.73 4.53 5.36
C PRO A 160 -8.50 3.64 5.56
N VAL A 161 -7.45 4.22 6.13
CA VAL A 161 -6.21 3.52 6.50
C VAL A 161 -5.64 4.03 7.82
N ILE A 162 -4.75 3.24 8.41
CA ILE A 162 -4.02 3.60 9.64
C ILE A 162 -2.53 3.61 9.32
N VAL A 163 -1.80 4.65 9.74
CA VAL A 163 -0.34 4.68 9.64
C VAL A 163 0.23 3.65 10.60
N VAL A 164 0.93 2.64 10.08
CA VAL A 164 1.58 1.61 10.90
C VAL A 164 3.05 1.92 11.05
N ILE A 165 3.73 2.27 9.95
CA ILE A 165 5.15 2.63 9.97
C ILE A 165 5.29 4.01 9.33
N ASP A 166 5.77 4.98 10.09
CA ASP A 166 6.03 6.33 9.61
C ASP A 166 7.46 6.50 9.07
N GLY A 167 7.74 7.64 8.45
CA GLY A 167 9.06 7.94 7.87
C GLY A 167 10.20 8.07 8.89
N LYS A 168 9.91 8.01 10.19
CA LYS A 168 10.91 8.03 11.27
C LYS A 168 11.21 6.62 11.80
N GLY A 169 10.52 5.61 11.30
CA GLY A 169 10.69 4.22 11.68
C GLY A 169 9.88 3.81 12.92
N ASN A 170 8.99 4.67 13.41
CA ASN A 170 8.07 4.26 14.48
C ASN A 170 7.12 3.21 13.92
N ASN A 171 6.90 2.13 14.66
CA ASN A 171 6.09 1.00 14.22
C ASN A 171 4.99 0.70 15.23
N LEU A 172 3.75 1.02 14.87
CA LEU A 172 2.56 0.83 15.70
C LEU A 172 2.41 -0.62 16.19
N TYR A 173 2.77 -1.60 15.36
CA TYR A 173 2.65 -3.01 15.73
C TYR A 173 3.69 -3.48 16.76
N GLU A 174 4.74 -2.70 17.00
CA GLU A 174 5.74 -2.97 18.03
C GLU A 174 5.47 -2.15 19.28
N THR A 175 5.14 -0.87 19.14
CA THR A 175 4.88 0.04 20.26
C THR A 175 3.60 -0.32 21.02
N ALA A 176 2.50 -0.62 20.31
CA ALA A 176 1.23 -0.97 20.95
C ALA A 176 1.33 -2.23 21.81
N ILE A 177 2.19 -3.20 21.45
CA ILE A 177 2.39 -4.40 22.28
C ILE A 177 3.02 -4.03 23.63
N GLN A 178 3.93 -3.06 23.67
CA GLN A 178 4.57 -2.64 24.93
C GLN A 178 3.60 -1.89 25.84
N GLU A 179 2.71 -1.06 25.29
CA GLU A 179 1.73 -0.29 26.09
C GLU A 179 0.74 -1.18 26.84
N TYR A 180 0.34 -2.31 26.25
CA TYR A 180 -0.63 -3.24 26.84
C TYR A 180 0.02 -4.48 27.48
N ARG A 181 1.35 -4.55 27.51
CA ARG A 181 2.08 -5.55 28.29
C ARG A 181 1.91 -5.23 29.77
N ARG A 182 1.03 -5.99 30.44
CA ARG A 182 1.03 -6.02 31.91
C ARG A 182 2.35 -6.64 32.37
N GLU A 183 3.01 -6.00 33.33
CA GLU A 183 4.17 -6.60 34.00
C GLU A 183 3.77 -7.95 34.62
N PRO A 184 4.64 -8.96 34.54
CA PRO A 184 4.35 -10.32 35.03
C PRO A 184 4.16 -10.39 36.55
#